data_AF-A0A1E1XH65-F1
#
_entry.id   AF-A0A1E1XH65-F1
#
_cell.length_a   1.000
_cell.length_b   1.000
_cell.length_c   1.000
_cell.angle_alpha   90.00
_cell.angle_beta   90.00
_cell.angle_gamma   90.00
#
_symmetry.space_group_name_H-M   'P 1'
#
loop_
_entity.id
_entity.type
_entity.pdbx_description
1 polymer ?
#
loop_
_entity_poly.entity_id
_entity_poly.type
_entity_poly.pdbx_seq_one_letter_code
_entity_poly.pdbx_strand_id
1 'polypeptide(L)'
;EIAASDIKLLVRSPAFLNDNHIRLLIYNLLCGVNYLHAVGIFHRDLKPANCLVNRDCSVKICDFGLARTVNYHRNSSSIIADGSFTAREVEDEMCNRDYAVRTSPDATRLLDYNEELAHFQRKKMNETYARQLTGHVVTRWYRAPELILLYENYTSAIDVWSIGCIFAELLNMVKANVPDTSVRSPLFPGCSCFPLSPDNKNPSEKTKEQDQLNVIFNVIGTPSDEDIDCIGKPDVQRYVRMFHKRKGIDLYKRFRATTPLAVDLLQRMLAFNPDKRITVREALRHEYFRDIHNPNNENVPSQPVVVPFNDWINMSESQLRYAFLREIQRHHPDFKIPLKIIYKN
;
A
#
# COMPACT_ATOMS: atom_id res chain seq x y z
N GLU A 1 3.66 -7.04 19.40
CA GLU A 1 2.62 -6.44 20.27
C GLU A 1 1.27 -7.07 19.91
N ILE A 2 0.39 -7.30 20.89
CA ILE A 2 -0.95 -7.86 20.66
C ILE A 2 -2.00 -6.75 20.62
N ALA A 3 -3.04 -6.91 19.80
CA ALA A 3 -4.23 -6.07 19.77
C ALA A 3 -5.48 -6.92 20.01
N ALA A 4 -6.57 -6.31 20.47
CA ALA A 4 -7.79 -7.05 20.81
C ALA A 4 -8.53 -7.64 19.59
N SER A 5 -8.49 -6.95 18.45
CA SER A 5 -9.14 -7.33 17.20
C SER A 5 -8.50 -6.58 16.02
N ASP A 6 -9.07 -6.74 14.83
CA ASP A 6 -8.87 -5.86 13.67
C ASP A 6 -10.22 -5.29 13.18
N ILE A 7 -10.19 -4.29 12.29
CA ILE A 7 -11.41 -3.68 11.73
C ILE A 7 -12.21 -4.70 10.92
N LYS A 8 -11.58 -5.67 10.23
CA LYS A 8 -12.31 -6.68 9.43
C LYS A 8 -13.20 -7.56 10.30
N LEU A 9 -12.71 -7.99 11.45
CA LEU A 9 -13.49 -8.73 12.44
C LEU A 9 -14.55 -7.83 13.09
N LEU A 10 -14.20 -6.57 13.38
CA LEU A 10 -15.14 -5.60 13.94
C LEU A 10 -16.35 -5.38 13.02
N VAL A 11 -16.13 -5.13 11.72
CA VAL A 11 -17.23 -4.84 10.77
C VAL A 11 -18.14 -6.04 10.51
N ARG A 12 -17.62 -7.27 10.73
CA ARG A 12 -18.37 -8.53 10.63
C ARG A 12 -19.04 -8.96 11.93
N SER A 13 -18.73 -8.29 13.04
CA SER A 13 -19.32 -8.59 14.33
C SER A 13 -20.81 -8.18 14.37
N PRO A 14 -21.62 -8.77 15.25
CA PRO A 14 -23.01 -8.35 15.45
C PRO A 14 -23.13 -6.99 16.16
N ALA A 15 -22.01 -6.35 16.53
CA ALA A 15 -22.01 -5.07 17.21
C ALA A 15 -22.43 -3.91 16.29
N PHE A 16 -22.88 -2.83 16.90
CA PHE A 16 -23.10 -1.53 16.26
C PHE A 16 -22.18 -0.50 16.89
N LEU A 17 -21.76 0.48 16.09
CA LEU A 17 -20.95 1.60 16.55
C LEU A 17 -21.79 2.88 16.51
N ASN A 18 -21.51 3.77 17.46
CA ASN A 18 -21.98 5.15 17.40
C ASN A 18 -20.95 6.01 16.64
N ASP A 19 -21.33 7.25 16.35
CA ASP A 19 -20.50 8.20 15.62
C ASP A 19 -19.18 8.52 16.34
N ASN A 20 -19.16 8.55 17.69
CA ASN A 20 -17.93 8.77 18.46
C ASN A 20 -16.90 7.64 18.28
N HIS A 21 -17.34 6.37 18.28
CA HIS A 21 -16.45 5.24 18.03
C HIS A 21 -15.84 5.32 16.63
N ILE A 22 -16.66 5.60 15.62
CA ILE A 22 -16.20 5.70 14.22
C ILE A 22 -15.23 6.87 14.06
N ARG A 23 -15.57 8.03 14.65
CA ARG A 23 -14.72 9.22 14.65
C ARG A 23 -13.35 8.94 15.25
N LEU A 24 -13.28 8.28 16.41
CA LEU A 24 -12.02 7.91 17.07
C LEU A 24 -11.21 6.90 16.25
N LEU A 25 -11.85 5.88 15.68
CA LEU A 25 -11.17 4.87 14.86
C LEU A 25 -10.53 5.49 13.61
N ILE A 26 -11.26 6.35 12.89
CA ILE A 26 -10.72 7.02 11.70
C ILE A 26 -9.65 8.05 12.08
N TYR A 27 -9.84 8.81 13.16
CA TYR A 27 -8.84 9.76 13.62
C TYR A 27 -7.52 9.06 13.97
N ASN A 28 -7.57 7.98 14.75
CA ASN A 28 -6.38 7.22 15.12
C ASN A 28 -5.71 6.54 13.92
N LEU A 29 -6.49 6.05 12.94
CA LEU A 29 -5.95 5.55 11.68
C LEU A 29 -5.23 6.65 10.89
N LEU A 30 -5.84 7.84 10.78
CA LEU A 30 -5.21 9.00 10.13
C LEU A 30 -3.94 9.45 10.84
N CYS A 31 -3.88 9.45 12.18
CA CYS A 31 -2.66 9.75 12.92
C CYS A 31 -1.53 8.77 12.57
N GLY A 32 -1.83 7.46 12.54
CA GLY A 32 -0.86 6.43 12.15
C GLY A 32 -0.37 6.60 10.72
N VAL A 33 -1.27 6.88 9.77
CA VAL A 33 -0.89 7.10 8.37
C VAL A 33 -0.13 8.43 8.19
N ASN A 34 -0.47 9.49 8.94
CA ASN A 34 0.28 10.75 8.92
C ASN A 34 1.73 10.52 9.33
N TYR A 35 1.96 9.70 10.36
CA TYR A 35 3.30 9.28 10.76
C TYR A 35 4.01 8.57 9.61
N LEU A 36 3.38 7.55 9.00
CA LEU A 36 3.95 6.80 7.88
C LEU A 36 4.34 7.70 6.70
N HIS A 37 3.42 8.59 6.29
CA HIS A 37 3.66 9.52 5.19
C HIS A 37 4.79 10.50 5.51
N ALA A 38 4.89 10.94 6.76
CA ALA A 38 5.94 11.86 7.17
C ALA A 38 7.32 11.21 7.23
N VAL A 39 7.40 9.91 7.52
CA VAL A 39 8.65 9.14 7.41
C VAL A 39 8.94 8.63 5.99
N GLY A 40 8.12 9.01 5.02
CA GLY A 40 8.31 8.65 3.62
C GLY A 40 7.90 7.22 3.27
N ILE A 41 6.94 6.63 3.99
CA ILE A 41 6.38 5.30 3.72
C ILE A 41 4.94 5.44 3.23
N PHE A 42 4.64 4.86 2.07
CA PHE A 42 3.27 4.63 1.61
C PHE A 42 2.90 3.18 1.86
N HIS A 43 1.77 2.93 2.50
CA HIS A 43 1.39 1.58 2.92
C HIS A 43 0.92 0.72 1.73
N ARG A 44 0.16 1.31 0.79
CA ARG A 44 -0.29 0.71 -0.50
C ARG A 44 -1.29 -0.45 -0.41
N ASP A 45 -1.43 -1.05 0.77
CA ASP A 45 -2.37 -2.14 1.04
C ASP A 45 -3.15 -1.96 2.35
N LEU A 46 -3.57 -0.72 2.63
CA LEU A 46 -4.48 -0.47 3.76
C LEU A 46 -5.83 -1.13 3.46
N LYS A 47 -6.28 -1.95 4.40
CA LYS A 47 -7.55 -2.68 4.37
C LYS A 47 -7.97 -2.98 5.80
N PRO A 48 -9.25 -3.29 6.09
CA PRO A 48 -9.73 -3.54 7.44
C PRO A 48 -8.93 -4.58 8.24
N ALA A 49 -8.37 -5.61 7.59
CA ALA A 49 -7.56 -6.63 8.25
C ALA A 49 -6.19 -6.12 8.73
N ASN A 50 -5.69 -5.04 8.14
CA ASN A 50 -4.38 -4.45 8.40
C ASN A 50 -4.46 -3.27 9.39
N CYS A 51 -5.66 -3.02 9.92
CA CYS A 51 -5.93 -2.01 10.93
C CYS A 51 -6.37 -2.72 12.21
N LEU A 52 -5.41 -2.96 13.11
CA LEU A 52 -5.64 -3.58 14.40
C LEU A 52 -6.35 -2.58 15.33
N VAL A 53 -7.26 -3.04 16.16
CA VAL A 53 -8.08 -2.20 17.06
C VAL A 53 -8.14 -2.76 18.47
N ASN A 54 -8.20 -1.85 19.44
CA ASN A 54 -8.40 -2.18 20.85
C ASN A 54 -9.75 -1.65 21.36
N ARG A 55 -10.12 -2.04 22.59
CA ARG A 55 -11.40 -1.65 23.21
C ARG A 55 -11.53 -0.14 23.47
N ASP A 56 -10.41 0.57 23.57
CA ASP A 56 -10.31 2.02 23.72
C ASP A 56 -10.34 2.78 22.38
N CYS A 57 -10.66 2.10 21.28
CA CYS A 57 -10.61 2.62 19.91
C CYS A 57 -9.21 3.04 19.44
N SER A 58 -8.13 2.68 20.13
CA SER A 58 -6.78 2.83 19.59
C SER A 58 -6.59 1.92 18.37
N VAL A 59 -5.89 2.44 17.36
CA VAL A 59 -5.64 1.76 16.07
C VAL A 59 -4.14 1.58 15.86
N LYS A 60 -3.73 0.40 15.40
CA LYS A 60 -2.35 0.09 15.00
C LYS A 60 -2.34 -0.46 13.58
N ILE A 61 -1.46 0.07 12.74
CA ILE A 61 -1.32 -0.33 11.35
C ILE A 61 -0.26 -1.44 11.26
N CYS A 62 -0.55 -2.52 10.53
CA CYS A 62 0.37 -3.64 10.32
C CYS A 62 0.36 -4.11 8.86
N ASP A 63 1.20 -5.10 8.54
CA ASP A 63 1.35 -5.69 7.20
C ASP A 63 1.89 -4.70 6.14
N PHE A 64 3.18 -4.38 6.30
CA PHE A 64 3.94 -3.50 5.41
C PHE A 64 4.53 -4.23 4.19
N GLY A 65 4.11 -5.47 3.89
CA GLY A 65 4.73 -6.30 2.83
C GLY A 65 4.64 -5.70 1.42
N LEU A 66 3.67 -4.82 1.17
CA LEU A 66 3.50 -4.10 -0.09
C LEU A 66 3.89 -2.61 -0.02
N ALA A 67 4.29 -2.14 1.17
CA ALA A 67 4.66 -0.74 1.38
C ALA A 67 5.86 -0.33 0.50
N ARG A 68 5.98 0.97 0.24
CA ARG A 68 7.11 1.55 -0.52
C ARG A 68 7.60 2.82 0.11
N THR A 69 8.88 3.09 -0.07
CA THR A 69 9.49 4.36 0.33
C THR A 69 9.36 5.43 -0.76
N VAL A 70 9.28 6.70 -0.37
CA VAL A 70 9.17 7.85 -1.31
C VAL A 70 10.38 7.95 -2.26
N ASN A 71 11.55 7.45 -1.84
CA ASN A 71 12.76 7.41 -2.68
C ASN A 71 12.61 6.53 -3.94
N TYR A 72 11.54 5.75 -4.04
CA TYR A 72 11.15 5.03 -5.26
C TYR A 72 10.96 5.96 -6.49
N HIS A 73 10.56 7.22 -6.31
CA HIS A 73 10.23 8.13 -7.43
C HIS A 73 11.34 9.11 -7.81
N ARG A 74 12.46 9.16 -7.07
CA ARG A 74 13.63 9.95 -7.48
C ARG A 74 14.53 9.05 -8.34
N ASN A 75 14.41 9.22 -9.66
CA ASN A 75 15.33 8.78 -10.72
C ASN A 75 16.38 7.73 -10.36
N SER A 76 16.38 6.64 -11.13
CA SER A 76 17.43 5.63 -11.31
C SER A 76 18.81 6.18 -11.78
N SER A 77 19.15 7.44 -11.47
CA SER A 77 20.30 8.15 -12.00
C SER A 77 21.04 9.03 -10.97
N SER A 78 20.64 9.02 -9.69
CA SER A 78 21.42 9.68 -8.64
C SER A 78 21.42 8.83 -7.36
N ILE A 79 22.29 7.82 -7.36
CA ILE A 79 22.73 7.13 -6.15
C ILE A 79 23.50 8.18 -5.33
N ILE A 80 22.83 8.88 -4.44
CA ILE A 80 23.47 9.70 -3.42
C ILE A 80 23.44 8.90 -2.12
N ALA A 81 24.64 8.77 -1.55
CA ALA A 81 25.00 8.05 -0.35
C ALA A 81 24.03 8.30 0.82
N ASP A 82 23.30 7.26 1.20
CA ASP A 82 22.67 7.17 2.51
C ASP A 82 22.56 5.70 2.89
N GLY A 83 23.45 5.25 3.78
CA GLY A 83 23.41 4.12 4.72
C GLY A 83 22.70 2.79 4.39
N SER A 84 22.18 2.63 3.19
CA SER A 84 21.43 1.49 2.69
C SER A 84 22.39 0.63 1.91
N PHE A 85 22.57 -0.62 2.34
CA PHE A 85 23.45 -1.54 1.66
C PHE A 85 22.86 -1.82 0.27
N THR A 86 23.53 -1.36 -0.76
CA THR A 86 23.34 -1.83 -2.12
C THR A 86 23.57 -3.35 -2.16
N ALA A 87 22.98 -4.07 -3.13
CA ALA A 87 23.28 -5.51 -3.29
C ALA A 87 24.78 -5.79 -3.39
N ARG A 88 25.54 -4.84 -3.96
CA ARG A 88 27.00 -4.84 -3.97
C ARG A 88 27.62 -4.69 -2.59
N GLU A 89 27.13 -3.78 -1.73
CA GLU A 89 27.64 -3.66 -0.37
C GLU A 89 27.24 -4.85 0.53
N VAL A 90 26.10 -5.49 0.28
CA VAL A 90 25.76 -6.78 0.92
C VAL A 90 26.72 -7.87 0.45
N GLU A 91 27.02 -7.95 -0.85
CA GLU A 91 28.01 -8.85 -1.42
C GLU A 91 29.43 -8.56 -0.89
N ASP A 92 29.83 -7.29 -0.76
CA ASP A 92 31.11 -6.86 -0.23
C ASP A 92 31.23 -7.12 1.28
N GLU A 93 30.16 -6.98 2.07
CA GLU A 93 30.14 -7.35 3.49
C GLU A 93 30.18 -8.88 3.66
N MET A 94 29.51 -9.62 2.77
CA MET A 94 29.58 -11.08 2.68
C MET A 94 31.01 -11.56 2.33
N CYS A 95 31.67 -10.93 1.35
CA CYS A 95 33.06 -11.22 0.93
C CYS A 95 34.13 -10.72 1.92
N ASN A 96 33.92 -9.60 2.62
CA ASN A 96 34.87 -9.09 3.61
C ASN A 96 34.96 -9.97 4.86
N ARG A 97 33.88 -10.71 5.20
CA ARG A 97 33.97 -11.78 6.22
C ARG A 97 34.80 -12.97 5.77
N ASP A 98 34.93 -13.23 4.47
CA ASP A 98 35.86 -14.23 3.94
C ASP A 98 37.32 -13.75 4.01
N TYR A 99 37.57 -12.44 3.92
CA TYR A 99 38.94 -11.88 3.99
C TYR A 99 39.60 -12.02 5.37
N ALA A 100 38.82 -12.03 6.45
CA ALA A 100 39.34 -12.30 7.79
C ALA A 100 39.70 -13.78 8.03
N VAL A 101 39.28 -14.69 7.14
CA VAL A 101 39.50 -16.14 7.27
C VAL A 101 40.48 -16.69 6.22
N ARG A 102 40.77 -15.96 5.14
CA ARG A 102 41.67 -16.43 4.07
C ARG A 102 42.81 -15.45 3.82
N THR A 103 43.90 -15.63 4.57
CA THR A 103 45.23 -15.22 4.10
C THR A 103 45.80 -16.28 3.15
N SER A 104 46.22 -15.82 1.95
CA SER A 104 47.13 -16.47 0.94
C SER A 104 46.47 -17.21 -0.25
N PRO A 105 47.14 -17.33 -1.43
CA PRO A 105 47.09 -16.33 -2.51
C PRO A 105 46.74 -16.96 -3.87
N ASP A 106 45.70 -16.49 -4.55
CA ASP A 106 45.57 -16.68 -6.01
C ASP A 106 44.60 -15.63 -6.57
N ALA A 107 45.14 -14.46 -6.87
CA ALA A 107 44.39 -13.26 -7.26
C ALA A 107 44.03 -13.21 -8.76
N THR A 108 44.32 -14.25 -9.54
CA THR A 108 44.27 -14.18 -11.01
C THR A 108 43.00 -14.76 -11.63
N ARG A 109 42.14 -15.42 -10.84
CA ARG A 109 40.91 -16.10 -11.32
C ARG A 109 39.59 -15.35 -11.05
N LEU A 110 39.65 -14.23 -10.32
CA LEU A 110 38.47 -13.48 -9.86
C LEU A 110 38.02 -12.36 -10.81
N LEU A 111 38.83 -11.98 -11.80
CA LEU A 111 38.48 -10.92 -12.75
C LEU A 111 37.55 -11.43 -13.87
N ASP A 112 37.76 -12.66 -14.37
CA ASP A 112 36.92 -13.24 -15.44
C ASP A 112 35.48 -13.54 -15.01
N TYR A 113 35.28 -13.95 -13.75
CA TYR A 113 33.94 -14.29 -13.24
C TYR A 113 33.02 -13.07 -13.15
N ASN A 114 33.60 -11.89 -12.91
CA ASN A 114 32.86 -10.64 -12.77
C ASN A 114 32.38 -10.08 -14.13
N GLU A 115 33.09 -10.35 -15.23
CA GLU A 115 32.67 -9.93 -16.57
C GLU A 115 31.58 -10.85 -17.16
N GLU A 116 31.68 -12.17 -16.97
CA GLU A 116 30.63 -13.10 -17.41
C GLU A 116 29.30 -12.88 -16.66
N LEU A 117 29.35 -12.58 -15.36
CA LEU A 117 28.16 -12.29 -14.56
C LEU A 117 27.50 -10.96 -14.95
N ALA A 118 28.31 -9.93 -15.26
CA ALA A 118 27.82 -8.65 -15.77
C ALA A 118 27.17 -8.78 -17.15
N HIS A 119 27.69 -9.66 -18.02
CA HIS A 119 27.09 -9.95 -19.32
C HIS A 119 25.77 -10.75 -19.17
N PHE A 120 25.69 -11.66 -18.20
CA PHE A 120 24.48 -12.45 -17.92
C PHE A 120 23.36 -11.57 -17.33
N GLN A 121 23.70 -10.63 -16.45
CA GLN A 121 22.77 -9.66 -15.86
C GLN A 121 22.22 -8.67 -16.91
N ARG A 122 23.05 -8.20 -17.85
CA ARG A 122 22.58 -7.32 -18.95
C ARG A 122 21.61 -8.01 -19.91
N LYS A 123 21.79 -9.31 -20.18
CA LYS A 123 20.92 -10.05 -21.10
C LYS A 123 19.53 -10.32 -20.50
N LYS A 124 19.42 -10.45 -19.18
CA LYS A 124 18.15 -10.63 -18.45
C LYS A 124 17.39 -9.33 -18.16
N MET A 125 18.05 -8.16 -18.15
CA MET A 125 17.37 -6.87 -17.94
C MET A 125 16.37 -6.50 -19.04
N ASN A 126 16.52 -7.05 -20.25
CA ASN A 126 15.64 -6.74 -21.39
C ASN A 126 14.40 -7.64 -21.49
N GLU A 127 14.31 -8.70 -20.69
CA GLU A 127 13.19 -9.62 -20.71
C GLU A 127 12.43 -9.60 -19.38
N THR A 128 11.26 -8.96 -19.42
CA THR A 128 10.10 -9.26 -18.57
C THR A 128 10.00 -8.52 -17.22
N TYR A 129 9.64 -7.23 -17.28
CA TYR A 129 8.92 -6.52 -16.22
C TYR A 129 7.41 -6.89 -16.20
N ALA A 130 7.09 -8.18 -16.30
CA ALA A 130 5.75 -8.63 -15.95
C ALA A 130 5.79 -9.06 -14.49
N ARG A 131 5.15 -8.27 -13.61
CA ARG A 131 4.76 -8.75 -12.28
C ARG A 131 4.10 -10.12 -12.47
N GLN A 132 4.78 -11.20 -12.14
CA GLN A 132 4.16 -12.50 -12.00
C GLN A 132 3.19 -12.38 -10.82
N LEU A 133 1.93 -12.05 -11.11
CA LEU A 133 0.85 -12.17 -10.15
C LEU A 133 0.75 -13.66 -9.83
N THR A 134 1.25 -14.06 -8.66
CA THR A 134 0.90 -15.34 -8.05
C THR A 134 -0.62 -15.46 -8.06
N GLY A 135 -1.17 -16.59 -8.50
CA GLY A 135 -2.61 -16.86 -8.69
C GLY A 135 -3.49 -16.80 -7.43
N HIS A 136 -3.06 -16.10 -6.38
CA HIS A 136 -3.88 -15.78 -5.23
C HIS A 136 -4.82 -14.62 -5.55
N VAL A 137 -6.11 -14.83 -5.26
CA VAL A 137 -7.14 -13.79 -5.32
C VAL A 137 -6.83 -12.75 -4.24
N VAL A 138 -6.01 -11.75 -4.58
CA VAL A 138 -5.76 -10.59 -3.70
C VAL A 138 -6.97 -9.67 -3.78
N THR A 139 -7.57 -9.34 -2.64
CA THR A 139 -8.66 -8.38 -2.53
C THR A 139 -8.21 -7.02 -3.06
N ARG A 140 -8.93 -6.45 -4.03
CA ARG A 140 -8.60 -5.15 -4.66
C ARG A 140 -9.57 -4.02 -4.27
N TRP A 141 -10.50 -4.30 -3.35
CA TRP A 141 -11.60 -3.42 -2.97
C TRP A 141 -11.18 -2.07 -2.39
N TYR A 142 -9.97 -2.01 -1.82
CA TYR A 142 -9.41 -0.83 -1.16
C TYR A 142 -8.38 -0.11 -2.02
N ARG A 143 -8.09 -0.60 -3.23
CA ARG A 143 -7.07 0.00 -4.09
C ARG A 143 -7.61 1.25 -4.77
N ALA A 144 -6.80 2.32 -4.74
CA ALA A 144 -7.11 3.56 -5.44
C ALA A 144 -7.17 3.35 -6.97
N PRO A 145 -7.94 4.17 -7.72
CA PRO A 145 -8.04 4.07 -9.18
C PRO A 145 -6.68 4.08 -9.88
N GLU A 146 -5.75 4.93 -9.45
CA GLU A 146 -4.40 5.04 -10.02
C GLU A 146 -3.55 3.77 -9.79
N LEU A 147 -3.76 3.04 -8.69
CA LEU A 147 -3.11 1.74 -8.47
C LEU A 147 -3.73 0.63 -9.32
N ILE A 148 -5.05 0.67 -9.54
CA ILE A 148 -5.75 -0.29 -10.42
C ILE A 148 -5.32 -0.08 -11.87
N LEU A 149 -5.20 1.18 -12.29
CA LEU A 149 -4.74 1.61 -13.60
C LEU A 149 -3.22 1.51 -13.81
N LEU A 150 -2.48 1.02 -12.81
CA LEU A 150 -1.02 0.82 -12.86
C LEU A 150 -0.23 2.08 -13.20
N TYR A 151 -0.59 3.21 -12.59
CA TYR A 151 0.26 4.39 -12.71
C TYR A 151 1.57 4.15 -11.98
N GLU A 152 2.65 4.63 -12.59
CA GLU A 152 3.99 4.54 -12.03
C GLU A 152 4.25 5.69 -11.05
N ASN A 153 3.53 6.81 -11.20
CA ASN A 153 3.69 8.02 -10.38
C ASN A 153 2.52 8.18 -9.40
N TYR A 154 2.38 7.24 -8.46
CA TYR A 154 1.38 7.34 -7.39
C TYR A 154 1.95 8.10 -6.19
N THR A 155 1.08 8.77 -5.43
CA THR A 155 1.45 9.55 -4.24
C THR A 155 0.88 8.91 -2.98
N SER A 156 1.08 9.55 -1.83
CA SER A 156 0.43 9.20 -0.55
C SER A 156 -1.10 9.17 -0.63
N ALA A 157 -1.70 9.79 -1.65
CA ALA A 157 -3.14 9.83 -1.87
C ALA A 157 -3.77 8.42 -1.97
N ILE A 158 -3.01 7.40 -2.39
CA ILE A 158 -3.50 6.02 -2.47
C ILE A 158 -3.96 5.45 -1.12
N ASP A 159 -3.27 5.85 -0.03
CA ASP A 159 -3.62 5.41 1.31
C ASP A 159 -4.88 6.15 1.78
N VAL A 160 -5.05 7.42 1.40
CA VAL A 160 -6.28 8.18 1.70
C VAL A 160 -7.51 7.53 1.07
N TRP A 161 -7.41 7.08 -0.19
CA TRP A 161 -8.50 6.34 -0.84
C TRP A 161 -8.87 5.08 -0.05
N SER A 162 -7.85 4.34 0.37
CA SER A 162 -8.01 3.11 1.15
C SER A 162 -8.69 3.39 2.49
N ILE A 163 -8.31 4.49 3.18
CA ILE A 163 -8.97 4.97 4.41
C ILE A 163 -10.43 5.32 4.13
N GLY A 164 -10.74 5.99 3.01
CA GLY A 164 -12.13 6.28 2.62
C GLY A 164 -12.97 5.01 2.45
N CYS A 165 -12.40 3.96 1.86
CA CYS A 165 -13.07 2.65 1.75
C CYS A 165 -13.35 2.03 3.13
N ILE A 166 -12.37 2.05 4.05
CA ILE A 166 -12.51 1.57 5.43
C ILE A 166 -13.55 2.40 6.19
N PHE A 167 -13.54 3.72 6.00
CA PHE A 167 -14.47 4.63 6.64
C PHE A 167 -15.91 4.34 6.23
N ALA A 168 -16.17 4.11 4.93
CA ALA A 168 -17.49 3.72 4.46
C ALA A 168 -18.00 2.41 5.10
N GLU A 169 -17.12 1.42 5.33
CA GLU A 169 -17.49 0.20 6.06
C GLU A 169 -17.78 0.46 7.54
N LEU A 170 -17.01 1.34 8.20
CA LEU A 170 -17.31 1.76 9.57
C LEU A 170 -18.64 2.51 9.65
N LEU A 171 -19.02 3.31 8.65
CA LEU A 171 -20.33 3.96 8.60
C LEU A 171 -21.50 2.96 8.48
N ASN A 172 -21.27 1.76 7.90
CA ASN A 172 -22.25 0.67 7.91
C ASN A 172 -22.43 0.05 9.31
N MET A 173 -21.58 0.36 10.28
CA MET A 173 -21.73 -0.09 11.67
C MET A 173 -22.78 0.71 12.45
N VAL A 174 -23.27 1.83 11.91
CA VAL A 174 -24.38 2.59 12.49
C VAL A 174 -25.69 1.85 12.25
N LYS A 175 -26.38 1.45 13.31
CA LYS A 175 -27.62 0.64 13.25
C LYS A 175 -28.69 1.21 12.33
N ALA A 176 -28.83 2.54 12.32
CA ALA A 176 -29.82 3.21 11.49
C ALA A 176 -29.43 3.32 10.00
N ASN A 177 -28.15 3.14 9.64
CA ASN A 177 -27.73 3.00 8.24
C ASN A 177 -27.95 1.58 7.74
N VAL A 178 -27.52 0.58 8.52
CA VAL A 178 -27.63 -0.85 8.18
C VAL A 178 -28.09 -1.65 9.41
N PRO A 179 -29.41 -1.90 9.57
CA PRO A 179 -29.94 -2.62 10.74
C PRO A 179 -29.59 -4.11 10.77
N ASP A 180 -29.47 -4.74 9.60
CA ASP A 180 -29.09 -6.14 9.46
C ASP A 180 -27.58 -6.26 9.25
N THR A 181 -26.88 -6.82 10.25
CA THR A 181 -25.42 -6.93 10.20
C THR A 181 -24.93 -7.90 9.11
N SER A 182 -25.79 -8.81 8.62
CA SER A 182 -25.43 -9.81 7.62
C SER A 182 -25.26 -9.22 6.21
N VAL A 183 -25.87 -8.06 5.94
CA VAL A 183 -25.79 -7.40 4.63
C VAL A 183 -24.69 -6.33 4.55
N ARG A 184 -23.94 -6.11 5.64
CA ARG A 184 -22.79 -5.21 5.65
C ARG A 184 -21.77 -5.68 4.62
N SER A 185 -21.37 -4.77 3.75
CA SER A 185 -20.45 -5.06 2.66
C SER A 185 -19.48 -3.90 2.43
N PRO A 186 -18.29 -4.19 1.86
CA PRO A 186 -17.37 -3.18 1.39
C PRO A 186 -18.05 -2.23 0.41
N LEU A 187 -17.56 -0.99 0.33
CA LEU A 187 -18.13 -0.01 -0.61
C LEU A 187 -17.90 -0.40 -2.08
N PHE A 188 -16.76 -1.03 -2.39
CA PHE A 188 -16.36 -1.40 -3.75
C PHE A 188 -15.98 -2.88 -3.91
N PRO A 189 -16.94 -3.82 -3.80
CA PRO A 189 -16.66 -5.26 -3.86
C PRO A 189 -16.54 -5.77 -5.30
N GLY A 190 -15.56 -5.29 -6.07
CA GLY A 190 -15.28 -5.78 -7.44
C GLY A 190 -14.61 -7.15 -7.45
N CYS A 191 -14.88 -7.97 -8.46
CA CYS A 191 -14.37 -9.34 -8.58
C CYS A 191 -13.19 -9.47 -9.55
N SER A 192 -12.97 -8.49 -10.44
CA SER A 192 -11.87 -8.49 -11.40
C SER A 192 -11.27 -7.10 -11.59
N CYS A 193 -9.99 -7.04 -11.99
CA CYS A 193 -9.40 -5.85 -12.57
C CYS A 193 -8.93 -6.23 -13.96
N PHE A 194 -9.60 -5.73 -15.00
CA PHE A 194 -8.99 -5.70 -16.32
C PHE A 194 -7.98 -4.54 -16.34
N PRO A 195 -6.76 -4.70 -16.91
CA PRO A 195 -6.25 -5.79 -17.76
C PRO A 195 -5.48 -6.92 -17.00
N LEU A 196 -5.62 -7.04 -15.68
CA LEU A 196 -4.70 -7.80 -14.81
C LEU A 196 -5.19 -9.19 -14.38
N SER A 197 -6.14 -9.79 -15.10
CA SER A 197 -6.55 -11.18 -14.84
C SER A 197 -5.76 -12.13 -15.77
N PRO A 198 -5.14 -13.22 -15.25
CA PRO A 198 -4.26 -14.11 -16.04
C PRO A 198 -4.92 -14.89 -17.20
N ASP A 199 -6.21 -14.71 -17.47
CA ASP A 199 -6.92 -15.50 -18.47
C ASP A 199 -7.14 -14.70 -19.75
N ASN A 200 -6.09 -14.57 -20.56
CA ASN A 200 -6.17 -14.13 -21.95
C ASN A 200 -6.70 -15.23 -22.90
N LYS A 201 -7.46 -16.22 -22.37
CA LYS A 201 -7.90 -17.37 -23.17
C LYS A 201 -9.34 -17.30 -23.68
N ASN A 202 -10.19 -16.38 -23.20
CA ASN A 202 -11.52 -16.13 -23.76
C ASN A 202 -11.97 -14.68 -23.50
N PRO A 203 -12.02 -13.78 -24.51
CA PRO A 203 -12.48 -12.40 -24.35
C PRO A 203 -14.00 -12.25 -24.15
N SER A 204 -14.76 -13.34 -24.33
CA SER A 204 -16.20 -13.41 -24.08
C SER A 204 -16.45 -14.03 -22.71
N GLU A 205 -17.19 -13.33 -21.84
CA GLU A 205 -17.74 -13.82 -20.55
C GLU A 205 -16.89 -13.70 -19.27
N LYS A 206 -16.10 -12.63 -19.11
CA LYS A 206 -15.97 -12.00 -17.77
C LYS A 206 -16.74 -10.70 -17.80
N THR A 207 -17.89 -10.65 -17.11
CA THR A 207 -18.83 -9.54 -17.17
C THR A 207 -18.14 -8.22 -16.78
N LYS A 208 -18.14 -7.25 -17.69
CA LYS A 208 -17.67 -5.86 -17.46
C LYS A 208 -18.26 -5.22 -16.19
N GLU A 209 -19.35 -5.79 -15.69
CA GLU A 209 -20.07 -5.36 -14.49
C GLU A 209 -19.29 -5.56 -13.18
N GLN A 210 -18.44 -6.59 -13.11
CA GLN A 210 -17.65 -6.92 -11.91
C GLN A 210 -16.23 -6.34 -11.91
N ASP A 211 -15.89 -5.53 -12.92
CA ASP A 211 -14.63 -4.79 -12.96
C ASP A 211 -14.57 -3.75 -11.82
N GLN A 212 -13.45 -3.72 -11.10
CA GLN A 212 -13.26 -2.84 -9.94
C GLN A 212 -13.49 -1.36 -10.29
N LEU A 213 -13.08 -0.88 -11.46
CA LEU A 213 -13.30 0.51 -11.88
C LEU A 213 -14.78 0.76 -12.19
N ASN A 214 -15.47 -0.22 -12.80
CA ASN A 214 -16.92 -0.10 -13.01
C ASN A 214 -17.68 0.02 -11.68
N VAL A 215 -17.30 -0.80 -10.69
CA VAL A 215 -17.87 -0.73 -9.33
C VAL A 215 -17.58 0.62 -8.67
N ILE A 216 -16.37 1.15 -8.84
CA ILE A 216 -16.01 2.50 -8.36
C ILE A 216 -16.90 3.56 -9.01
N PHE A 217 -17.02 3.56 -10.34
CA PHE A 217 -17.81 4.56 -11.07
C PHE A 217 -19.31 4.45 -10.82
N ASN A 218 -19.83 3.29 -10.41
CA ASN A 218 -21.22 3.17 -9.95
C ASN A 218 -21.49 3.96 -8.67
N VAL A 219 -20.47 4.18 -7.83
CA VAL A 219 -20.60 4.89 -6.55
C VAL A 219 -20.17 6.35 -6.68
N ILE A 220 -18.98 6.63 -7.21
CA ILE A 220 -18.46 8.01 -7.28
C ILE A 220 -18.81 8.74 -8.60
N GLY A 221 -19.35 8.02 -9.58
CA GLY A 221 -19.58 8.52 -10.93
C GLY A 221 -18.36 8.32 -11.83
N THR A 222 -18.55 8.49 -13.14
CA THR A 222 -17.41 8.54 -14.07
C THR A 222 -16.64 9.86 -13.91
N PRO A 223 -15.30 9.85 -14.01
CA PRO A 223 -14.49 11.06 -13.91
C PRO A 223 -14.82 12.07 -15.02
N SER A 224 -14.56 13.35 -14.75
CA SER A 224 -14.68 14.40 -15.78
C SER A 224 -13.58 14.25 -16.83
N ASP A 225 -13.78 14.85 -18.01
CA ASP A 225 -12.75 14.82 -19.05
C ASP A 225 -11.45 15.49 -18.56
N GLU A 226 -11.54 16.53 -17.73
CA GLU A 226 -10.41 17.18 -17.05
C GLU A 226 -9.64 16.21 -16.14
N ASP A 227 -10.34 15.42 -15.32
CA ASP A 227 -9.71 14.43 -14.44
C ASP A 227 -9.07 13.29 -15.23
N ILE A 228 -9.65 12.93 -16.38
CA ILE A 228 -9.07 11.95 -17.30
C ILE A 228 -7.81 12.54 -17.94
N ASP A 229 -7.79 13.81 -18.32
CA ASP A 229 -6.62 14.40 -18.96
C ASP A 229 -5.38 14.47 -18.04
N CYS A 230 -5.58 14.57 -16.72
CA CYS A 230 -4.49 14.52 -15.72
C CYS A 230 -3.73 13.18 -15.65
N ILE A 231 -4.28 12.09 -16.21
CA ILE A 231 -3.72 10.72 -16.15
C ILE A 231 -2.33 10.58 -16.80
N GLY A 232 -1.94 11.49 -17.70
CA GLY A 232 -0.62 11.53 -18.34
C GLY A 232 -0.30 10.38 -19.32
N LYS A 233 -1.07 9.28 -19.33
CA LYS A 233 -0.90 8.13 -20.24
C LYS A 233 -2.09 8.00 -21.23
N PRO A 234 -1.89 8.25 -22.55
CA PRO A 234 -2.98 8.27 -23.54
C PRO A 234 -3.81 6.98 -23.63
N ASP A 235 -3.18 5.81 -23.52
CA ASP A 235 -3.90 4.53 -23.61
C ASP A 235 -4.83 4.31 -22.42
N VAL A 236 -4.41 4.77 -21.24
CA VAL A 236 -5.25 4.70 -20.03
C VAL A 236 -6.40 5.69 -20.12
N GLN A 237 -6.15 6.90 -20.64
CA GLN A 237 -7.21 7.88 -20.90
C GLN A 237 -8.27 7.32 -21.86
N ARG A 238 -7.85 6.70 -22.96
CA ARG A 238 -8.74 6.03 -23.91
C ARG A 238 -9.57 4.95 -23.22
N TYR A 239 -8.92 4.10 -22.41
CA TYR A 239 -9.60 3.06 -21.66
C TYR A 239 -10.65 3.60 -20.68
N VAL A 240 -10.33 4.63 -19.88
CA VAL A 240 -11.28 5.25 -18.94
C VAL A 240 -12.45 5.91 -19.69
N ARG A 241 -12.22 6.49 -20.86
CA ARG A 241 -13.28 7.05 -21.72
C ARG A 241 -14.23 6.00 -22.32
N MET A 242 -13.86 4.71 -22.34
CA MET A 242 -14.75 3.64 -22.81
C MET A 242 -15.88 3.33 -21.83
N PHE A 243 -15.81 3.80 -20.58
CA PHE A 243 -16.88 3.61 -19.61
C PHE A 243 -18.06 4.54 -19.94
N HIS A 244 -19.27 4.00 -19.94
CA HIS A 244 -20.48 4.81 -20.09
C HIS A 244 -20.56 5.87 -18.97
N LYS A 245 -20.69 7.14 -19.37
CA LYS A 245 -20.79 8.29 -18.45
C LYS A 245 -21.99 8.11 -17.52
N ARG A 246 -21.78 8.24 -16.22
CA ARG A 246 -22.84 8.10 -15.19
C ARG A 246 -22.56 8.99 -13.99
N LYS A 247 -23.62 9.42 -13.30
CA LYS A 247 -23.51 10.12 -12.02
C LYS A 247 -23.31 9.10 -10.90
N GLY A 248 -22.52 9.48 -9.89
CA GLY A 248 -22.37 8.70 -8.67
C GLY A 248 -23.65 8.69 -7.84
N ILE A 249 -23.68 7.79 -6.85
CA ILE A 249 -24.75 7.78 -5.85
C ILE A 249 -24.59 8.95 -4.88
N ASP A 250 -25.70 9.35 -4.27
CA ASP A 250 -25.71 10.34 -3.20
C ASP A 250 -25.30 9.68 -1.87
N LEU A 251 -24.06 9.93 -1.44
CA LEU A 251 -23.54 9.37 -0.19
C LEU A 251 -24.25 9.92 1.05
N TYR A 252 -24.82 11.14 1.00
CA TYR A 252 -25.63 11.67 2.11
C TYR A 252 -26.94 10.90 2.27
N LYS A 253 -27.54 10.45 1.16
CA LYS A 253 -28.71 9.54 1.21
C LYS A 253 -28.32 8.15 1.68
N ARG A 254 -27.17 7.63 1.23
CA ARG A 254 -26.69 6.29 1.64
C ARG A 254 -26.41 6.23 3.14
N PHE A 255 -25.77 7.26 3.70
CA PHE A 255 -25.36 7.33 5.11
C PHE A 255 -26.15 8.37 5.90
N ARG A 256 -27.48 8.40 5.70
CA ARG A 256 -28.40 9.40 6.29
C ARG A 256 -28.42 9.46 7.82
N ALA A 257 -28.02 8.39 8.50
CA ALA A 257 -27.99 8.33 9.97
C ALA A 257 -26.62 8.71 10.56
N THR A 258 -25.72 9.22 9.72
CA THR A 258 -24.41 9.76 10.13
C THR A 258 -24.43 11.29 10.03
N THR A 259 -23.55 11.95 10.78
CA THR A 259 -23.34 13.40 10.64
C THR A 259 -22.95 13.79 9.20
N PRO A 260 -23.48 14.91 8.65
CA PRO A 260 -23.09 15.39 7.34
C PRO A 260 -21.58 15.60 7.18
N LEU A 261 -20.89 16.00 8.27
CA LEU A 261 -19.45 16.19 8.31
C LEU A 261 -18.66 14.89 8.06
N ALA A 262 -19.16 13.73 8.52
CA ALA A 262 -18.54 12.45 8.24
C ALA A 262 -18.63 12.11 6.75
N VAL A 263 -19.78 12.39 6.13
CA VAL A 263 -20.03 12.14 4.71
C VAL A 263 -19.24 13.09 3.82
N ASP A 264 -19.10 14.37 4.21
CA ASP A 264 -18.23 15.34 3.51
C ASP A 264 -16.78 14.86 3.49
N LEU A 265 -16.26 14.46 4.66
CA LEU A 265 -14.91 13.91 4.77
C LEU A 265 -14.74 12.67 3.90
N LEU A 266 -15.71 11.75 3.91
CA LEU A 266 -15.70 10.55 3.09
C LEU A 266 -15.66 10.88 1.59
N GLN A 267 -16.47 11.84 1.12
CA GLN A 267 -16.48 12.27 -0.28
C GLN A 267 -15.12 12.83 -0.71
N ARG A 268 -14.47 13.64 0.14
CA ARG A 268 -13.15 14.20 -0.14
C ARG A 268 -12.03 13.14 -0.17
N MET A 269 -12.18 12.04 0.57
CA MET A 269 -11.26 10.89 0.51
C MET A 269 -11.45 10.05 -0.76
N LEU A 270 -12.68 9.99 -1.30
CA LEU A 270 -13.06 9.15 -2.45
C LEU A 270 -13.04 9.89 -3.79
N ALA A 271 -12.15 10.86 -3.96
CA ALA A 271 -11.91 11.54 -5.24
C ALA A 271 -11.14 10.63 -6.22
N PHE A 272 -11.60 10.57 -7.48
CA PHE A 272 -10.90 9.82 -8.54
C PHE A 272 -9.50 10.40 -8.80
N ASN A 273 -9.43 11.70 -9.04
CA ASN A 273 -8.16 12.39 -9.25
C ASN A 273 -7.41 12.51 -7.92
N PRO A 274 -6.20 11.93 -7.79
CA PRO A 274 -5.43 11.96 -6.55
C PRO A 274 -5.07 13.39 -6.10
N ASP A 275 -4.93 14.35 -7.02
CA ASP A 275 -4.60 15.75 -6.70
C ASP A 275 -5.80 16.51 -6.10
N LYS A 276 -7.02 16.04 -6.35
CA LYS A 276 -8.25 16.57 -5.74
C LYS A 276 -8.62 15.86 -4.44
N ARG A 277 -7.89 14.80 -4.08
CA ARG A 277 -8.15 13.99 -2.88
C ARG A 277 -7.59 14.71 -1.66
N ILE A 278 -8.36 14.78 -0.57
CA ILE A 278 -7.90 15.40 0.67
C ILE A 278 -6.61 14.74 1.16
N THR A 279 -5.65 15.51 1.62
CA THR A 279 -4.45 14.95 2.23
C THR A 279 -4.74 14.46 3.65
N VAL A 280 -3.92 13.55 4.19
CA VAL A 280 -4.07 13.10 5.59
C VAL A 280 -4.02 14.27 6.57
N ARG A 281 -3.14 15.24 6.32
CA ARG A 281 -2.98 16.45 7.13
C ARG A 281 -4.22 17.35 7.10
N GLU A 282 -4.85 17.50 5.94
CA GLU A 282 -6.11 18.24 5.84
C GLU A 282 -7.26 17.47 6.47
N ALA A 283 -7.31 16.14 6.30
CA ALA A 283 -8.30 15.27 6.91
C ALA A 283 -8.25 15.34 8.44
N LEU A 284 -7.07 15.32 9.06
CA LEU A 284 -6.90 15.46 10.52
C LEU A 284 -7.44 16.80 11.05
N ARG A 285 -7.41 17.86 10.24
CA ARG A 285 -7.94 19.20 10.57
C ARG A 285 -9.40 19.40 10.16
N HIS A 286 -10.03 18.37 9.60
CA HIS A 286 -11.42 18.45 9.15
C HIS A 286 -12.37 18.69 10.33
N GLU A 287 -13.46 19.43 10.10
CA GLU A 287 -14.43 19.80 11.14
C GLU A 287 -15.06 18.58 11.83
N TYR A 288 -15.11 17.43 11.15
CA TYR A 288 -15.55 16.16 11.73
C TYR A 288 -14.75 15.73 12.97
N PHE A 289 -13.49 16.15 13.09
CA PHE A 289 -12.60 15.83 14.23
C PHE A 289 -12.40 16.98 15.22
N ARG A 290 -13.10 18.11 15.05
CA ARG A 290 -12.87 19.35 15.84
C ARG A 290 -12.73 19.08 17.35
N ASP A 291 -13.60 18.24 17.90
CA ASP A 291 -13.68 18.00 19.35
C ASP A 291 -12.65 16.99 19.88
N ILE A 292 -11.98 16.25 19.00
CA ILE A 292 -10.99 15.21 19.38
C ILE A 292 -9.60 15.48 18.82
N HIS A 293 -9.46 16.49 17.97
CA HIS A 293 -8.20 16.84 17.34
C HIS A 293 -7.20 17.31 18.40
N ASN A 294 -6.07 16.59 18.49
CA ASN A 294 -4.97 16.92 19.37
C ASN A 294 -3.66 16.98 18.55
N PRO A 295 -3.12 18.19 18.30
CA PRO A 295 -1.86 18.36 17.55
C PRO A 295 -0.67 17.60 18.14
N ASN A 296 -0.66 17.36 19.45
CA ASN A 296 0.41 16.59 20.10
C ASN A 296 0.40 15.11 19.72
N ASN A 297 -0.72 14.59 19.21
CA ASN A 297 -0.82 13.22 18.69
C ASN A 297 -0.30 13.12 17.25
N GLU A 298 0.03 14.25 16.61
CA GLU A 298 0.59 14.33 15.26
C GLU A 298 2.12 14.38 15.27
N ASN A 299 2.78 13.81 16.29
CA ASN A 299 4.24 13.80 16.39
C ASN A 299 4.87 13.16 15.14
N VAL A 300 5.40 14.02 14.27
CA VAL A 300 6.13 13.64 13.07
C VAL A 300 7.62 13.56 13.41
N PRO A 301 8.32 12.46 13.08
CA PRO A 301 9.77 12.37 13.26
C PRO A 301 10.50 13.45 12.48
N SER A 302 11.62 13.93 13.03
CA SER A 302 12.48 14.91 12.35
C SER A 302 13.22 14.34 11.14
N GLN A 303 13.27 13.01 10.98
CA GLN A 303 13.95 12.35 9.86
C GLN A 303 13.12 11.21 9.24
N PRO A 304 13.20 11.02 7.91
CA PRO A 304 12.61 9.87 7.24
C PRO A 304 13.18 8.54 7.75
N VAL A 305 12.38 7.47 7.66
CA VAL A 305 12.89 6.12 7.95
C VAL A 305 13.77 5.67 6.77
N VAL A 306 15.03 5.37 7.06
CA VAL A 306 15.93 4.72 6.12
C VAL A 306 15.70 3.21 6.21
N VAL A 307 15.11 2.64 5.16
CA VAL A 307 14.97 1.18 5.06
C VAL A 307 16.36 0.62 4.75
N PRO A 308 16.84 -0.41 5.48
CA PRO A 308 18.22 -0.89 5.37
C PRO A 308 18.51 -1.64 4.05
N PHE A 309 17.51 -1.80 3.20
CA PHE A 309 17.60 -2.44 1.89
C PHE A 309 16.76 -1.68 0.88
N ASN A 310 17.22 -1.66 -0.37
CA ASN A 310 16.44 -1.16 -1.49
C ASN A 310 15.31 -2.16 -1.80
N ASP A 311 14.07 -1.76 -1.53
CA ASP A 311 12.82 -2.53 -1.67
C ASP A 311 12.44 -2.87 -3.13
N TRP A 312 13.31 -2.53 -4.09
CA TRP A 312 13.15 -2.74 -5.53
C TRP A 312 14.28 -3.58 -6.17
N ILE A 313 15.28 -4.01 -5.39
CA ILE A 313 16.34 -4.89 -5.92
C ILE A 313 15.86 -6.35 -5.91
N ASN A 314 16.05 -7.04 -7.03
CA ASN A 314 15.88 -8.49 -7.10
C ASN A 314 17.01 -9.16 -6.30
N MET A 315 16.72 -9.51 -5.06
CA MET A 315 17.65 -10.22 -4.19
C MET A 315 17.59 -11.72 -4.44
N SER A 316 18.76 -12.38 -4.44
CA SER A 316 18.85 -13.84 -4.42
C SER A 316 18.31 -14.40 -3.09
N GLU A 317 17.99 -15.70 -3.06
CA GLU A 317 17.58 -16.36 -1.81
C GLU A 317 18.63 -16.17 -0.70
N SER A 318 19.92 -16.30 -1.04
CA SER A 318 21.03 -16.09 -0.10
C SER A 318 21.06 -14.68 0.46
N GLN A 319 20.85 -13.66 -0.38
CA GLN A 319 20.79 -12.26 0.04
C GLN A 319 19.58 -11.99 0.95
N LEU A 320 18.39 -12.51 0.59
CA LEU A 320 17.20 -12.40 1.44
C LEU A 320 17.41 -13.08 2.79
N ARG A 321 17.97 -14.29 2.78
CA ARG A 321 18.27 -15.06 3.99
C ARG A 321 19.27 -14.32 4.89
N TYR A 322 20.31 -13.72 4.32
CA TYR A 322 21.25 -12.89 5.07
C TYR A 322 20.56 -11.66 5.68
N ALA A 323 19.72 -10.95 4.91
CA ALA A 323 18.98 -9.79 5.40
C ALA A 323 18.03 -10.16 6.56
N PHE A 324 17.32 -11.29 6.47
CA PHE A 324 16.50 -11.80 7.59
C PHE A 324 17.34 -12.08 8.84
N LEU A 325 18.50 -12.74 8.69
CA LEU A 325 19.38 -13.06 9.81
C LEU A 325 19.99 -11.80 10.44
N ARG A 326 20.28 -10.77 9.64
CA ARG A 326 20.71 -9.45 10.13
C ARG A 326 19.62 -8.75 10.94
N GLU A 327 18.36 -8.83 10.51
CA GLU A 327 17.24 -8.28 11.27
C GLU A 327 17.06 -9.00 12.61
N ILE A 328 17.17 -10.34 12.63
CA ILE A 328 17.17 -11.13 13.86
C ILE A 328 18.32 -10.70 14.78
N GLN A 329 19.52 -10.48 14.24
CA GLN A 329 20.69 -10.06 15.01
C GLN A 329 20.50 -8.68 15.67
N ARG A 330 19.75 -7.76 15.06
CA ARG A 330 19.41 -6.47 15.70
C ARG A 330 18.63 -6.63 17.01
N HIS A 331 17.77 -7.66 17.09
CA HIS A 331 17.01 -7.98 18.29
C HIS A 331 17.73 -8.97 19.22
N HIS A 332 18.71 -9.71 18.70
CA HIS A 332 19.51 -10.70 19.43
C HIS A 332 21.01 -10.49 19.13
N PRO A 333 21.69 -9.52 19.76
CA PRO A 333 23.07 -9.15 19.39
C PRO A 333 24.09 -10.30 19.48
N ASP A 334 23.87 -11.26 20.38
CA ASP A 334 24.72 -12.45 20.56
C ASP A 334 24.53 -13.52 19.48
N PHE A 335 23.50 -13.39 18.64
CA PHE A 335 23.23 -14.32 17.54
C PHE A 335 24.32 -14.17 16.46
N LYS A 336 25.10 -15.23 16.26
CA LYS A 336 26.12 -15.30 15.20
C LYS A 336 25.51 -15.90 13.93
N ILE A 337 25.46 -15.11 12.86
CA ILE A 337 24.98 -15.52 11.54
C ILE A 337 25.89 -16.65 10.99
N PRO A 338 25.38 -17.88 10.79
CA PRO A 338 26.20 -18.98 10.29
C PRO A 338 26.39 -18.90 8.77
N LEU A 339 27.65 -18.84 8.29
CA LEU A 339 27.96 -18.75 6.84
C LEU A 339 27.39 -19.92 6.03
N LYS A 340 27.36 -21.14 6.60
CA LYS A 340 26.79 -22.34 5.96
C LYS A 340 25.30 -22.22 5.62
N ILE A 341 24.57 -21.34 6.31
CA ILE A 341 23.13 -21.14 6.09
C ILE A 341 22.90 -20.20 4.90
N ILE A 342 23.83 -19.28 4.62
CA ILE A 342 23.70 -18.28 3.55
C ILE A 342 23.90 -18.91 2.16
N TYR A 343 24.84 -19.83 2.01
CA TYR A 343 25.30 -20.36 0.72
C TYR A 343 24.89 -21.83 0.45
N LYS A 344 23.83 -22.33 1.11
CA LYS A 344 23.34 -23.67 0.77
C LYS A 344 22.71 -23.64 -0.64
N ASN A 345 23.41 -24.25 -1.60
CA ASN A 345 22.90 -24.59 -2.93
C ASN A 345 21.67 -25.49 -2.85
#